data_AF-A0A7V4N4Q5-F1
#
_entry.id   AF-A0A7V4N4Q5-F1
#
_cell.length_a   1.000
_cell.length_b   1.000
_cell.length_c   1.000
_cell.angle_alpha   90.00
_cell.angle_beta   90.00
_cell.angle_gamma   90.00
#
_symmetry.space_group_name_H-M   'P 1'
#
loop_
_entity.id
_entity.type
_entity.pdbx_description
1 polymer ?
#
loop_
_entity_poly.entity_id
_entity_poly.type
_entity_poly.pdbx_seq_one_letter_code
_entity_poly.pdbx_strand_id
1 'polypeptide(L)'
;MTGANDQDRGVVFSHPSEEEFARILDFYQIPWEYEPRTFALAWDSNGRVTEAFTPDFYLPEQDLYIELTTMEQRLITRKHRKLRRLRELYPEINIKMLNRHSFKQLMLKYGLAEDELPLGPQASARQDAP
;
A
#
# COMPACT_ATOMS: atom_id res chain seq x y z
N MET A 1 12.02 -22.41 7.80
CA MET A 1 11.51 -22.77 6.45
C MET A 1 10.45 -21.73 6.11
N THR A 2 10.54 -20.82 5.16
CA THR A 2 11.59 -20.30 4.27
C THR A 2 11.03 -18.90 3.95
N GLY A 3 11.68 -17.82 4.39
CA GLY A 3 11.27 -16.47 3.99
C GLY A 3 11.52 -16.36 2.49
N ALA A 4 10.47 -16.17 1.69
CA ALA A 4 10.62 -15.99 0.26
C ALA A 4 11.45 -14.71 0.04
N ASN A 5 12.65 -14.87 -0.51
CA ASN A 5 13.42 -13.73 -0.99
C ASN A 5 12.59 -13.08 -2.11
N ASP A 6 12.34 -11.79 -1.98
CA ASP A 6 11.66 -10.93 -2.96
C ASP A 6 12.22 -11.09 -4.40
N GLN A 7 13.51 -11.44 -4.50
CA GLN A 7 14.22 -11.77 -5.75
C GLN A 7 13.67 -13.02 -6.48
N ASP A 8 13.00 -13.93 -5.78
CA ASP A 8 12.49 -15.20 -6.34
C ASP A 8 11.11 -15.03 -7.01
N ARG A 9 10.39 -13.92 -6.71
CA ARG A 9 9.12 -13.59 -7.37
C ARG A 9 9.27 -12.76 -8.65
N GLY A 10 10.48 -12.25 -8.93
CA GLY A 10 10.75 -11.40 -10.11
C GLY A 10 9.98 -10.08 -10.12
N VAL A 11 9.51 -9.62 -8.95
CA VAL A 11 8.74 -8.38 -8.82
C VAL A 11 9.68 -7.18 -8.88
N VAL A 12 9.32 -6.18 -9.68
CA VAL A 12 10.03 -4.89 -9.75
C VAL A 12 9.11 -3.82 -9.18
N PHE A 13 9.46 -3.30 -8.02
CA PHE A 13 8.69 -2.25 -7.35
C PHE A 13 8.90 -0.88 -8.00
N SER A 14 7.82 -0.12 -8.08
CA SER A 14 7.81 1.24 -8.60
C SER A 14 8.42 2.25 -7.62
N HIS A 15 8.40 1.95 -6.31
CA HIS A 15 8.97 2.83 -5.29
C HIS A 15 9.63 2.05 -4.13
N PRO A 16 10.74 2.54 -3.52
CA PRO A 16 11.42 1.86 -2.41
C PRO A 16 10.53 1.55 -1.18
N SER A 17 9.48 2.35 -0.97
CA SER A 17 8.53 2.09 0.13
C SER A 17 7.66 0.85 -0.11
N GLU A 18 7.39 0.50 -1.36
CA GLU A 18 6.63 -0.72 -1.71
C GLU A 18 7.49 -1.95 -1.43
N GLU A 19 8.76 -1.92 -1.82
CA GLU A 19 9.74 -2.98 -1.52
C GLU A 19 9.96 -3.14 -0.01
N GLU A 20 10.06 -2.04 0.74
CA GLU A 20 10.12 -2.09 2.21
C GLU A 20 8.86 -2.73 2.80
N PHE A 21 7.68 -2.39 2.28
CA PHE A 21 6.40 -2.96 2.73
C PHE A 21 6.30 -4.46 2.44
N ALA A 22 6.67 -4.89 1.23
CA ALA A 22 6.72 -6.29 0.82
C ALA A 22 7.62 -7.11 1.75
N ARG A 23 8.83 -6.62 2.05
CA ARG A 23 9.74 -7.27 3.00
C ARG A 23 9.15 -7.46 4.38
N ILE A 24 8.37 -6.49 4.86
CA ILE A 24 7.73 -6.61 6.19
C ILE A 24 6.62 -7.66 6.15
N LEU A 25 5.81 -7.68 5.09
CA LEU A 25 4.79 -8.71 4.91
C LEU A 25 5.42 -10.11 4.84
N ASP A 26 6.52 -10.27 4.09
CA ASP A 26 7.26 -11.54 4.01
C ASP A 26 7.86 -11.95 5.36
N PHE A 27 8.42 -10.99 6.12
CA PHE A 27 8.94 -11.25 7.46
C PHE A 27 7.88 -11.81 8.40
N TYR A 28 6.66 -11.26 8.34
CA TYR A 28 5.50 -11.75 9.10
C TYR A 28 4.74 -12.90 8.42
N GLN A 29 5.26 -13.41 7.30
CA GLN A 29 4.68 -14.49 6.51
C GLN A 29 3.23 -14.22 6.07
N ILE A 30 2.88 -12.95 5.86
CA ILE A 30 1.56 -12.54 5.37
C ILE A 30 1.56 -12.71 3.84
N PRO A 31 0.67 -13.52 3.25
CA PRO A 31 0.57 -13.63 1.79
C PRO A 31 0.14 -12.31 1.15
N TRP A 32 0.76 -11.97 0.02
CA TRP A 32 0.49 -10.72 -0.68
C TRP A 32 0.69 -10.83 -2.19
N GLU A 33 -0.03 -9.98 -2.92
CA GLU A 33 0.10 -9.76 -4.36
C GLU A 33 0.39 -8.29 -4.63
N TYR A 34 1.31 -7.98 -5.54
CA TYR A 34 1.67 -6.62 -5.94
C TYR A 34 0.91 -6.20 -7.21
N GLU A 35 0.36 -4.99 -7.21
CA GLU A 35 -0.50 -4.45 -8.28
C GLU A 35 -1.53 -5.47 -8.85
N PRO A 36 -2.29 -6.15 -7.98
CA PRO A 36 -3.07 -7.35 -8.31
C PRO A 36 -4.19 -7.10 -9.32
N ARG A 37 -4.75 -5.89 -9.32
CA ARG A 37 -5.92 -5.55 -10.11
C ARG A 37 -6.07 -4.06 -10.34
N THR A 38 -6.40 -3.71 -11.58
CA THR A 38 -6.81 -2.35 -11.95
C THR A 38 -8.33 -2.20 -11.97
N PHE A 39 -8.83 -1.14 -11.34
CA PHE A 39 -10.24 -0.76 -11.30
C PHE A 39 -10.47 0.48 -12.17
N ALA A 40 -11.40 0.39 -13.11
CA ALA A 40 -11.82 1.56 -13.90
C ALA A 40 -12.75 2.44 -13.04
N LEU A 41 -12.47 3.75 -13.00
CA LEU A 41 -13.17 4.73 -12.15
C LEU A 41 -13.97 5.78 -12.95
N ALA A 42 -13.59 6.01 -14.20
CA ALA A 42 -14.28 6.91 -15.13
C ALA A 42 -14.12 6.44 -16.57
N TRP A 43 -15.09 6.81 -17.42
CA TRP A 43 -15.14 6.48 -18.83
C TRP A 43 -15.52 7.71 -19.67
N ASP A 44 -15.08 7.75 -20.93
CA ASP A 44 -15.55 8.75 -21.91
C ASP A 44 -16.90 8.35 -22.55
N SER A 45 -17.42 9.20 -23.45
CA SER A 45 -18.68 8.95 -24.15
C SER A 45 -18.65 7.71 -25.05
N ASN A 46 -17.47 7.19 -25.38
CA ASN A 46 -17.28 5.99 -26.19
C ASN A 46 -17.03 4.75 -25.31
N GLY A 47 -17.17 4.87 -23.99
CA GLY A 47 -16.95 3.78 -23.04
C GLY A 47 -15.48 3.45 -22.80
N ARG A 48 -14.53 4.31 -23.20
CA ARG A 48 -13.10 4.09 -22.93
C ARG A 48 -12.75 4.57 -21.53
N VAL A 49 -11.94 3.79 -20.80
CA VAL A 49 -11.49 4.15 -19.44
C VAL A 49 -10.62 5.40 -19.49
N THR A 50 -11.01 6.43 -18.75
CA THR A 50 -10.30 7.72 -18.65
C THR A 50 -9.61 7.92 -17.31
N GLU A 51 -10.10 7.26 -16.26
CA GLU A 51 -9.45 7.21 -14.95
C GLU A 51 -9.52 5.78 -14.42
N ALA A 52 -8.39 5.28 -13.93
CA ALA A 52 -8.28 3.98 -13.29
C ALA A 52 -7.46 4.08 -12.01
N PHE A 53 -7.55 3.03 -11.20
CA PHE A 53 -6.85 2.89 -9.94
C PHE A 53 -6.38 1.44 -9.76
N THR A 54 -5.09 1.27 -9.53
CA THR A 54 -4.47 -0.02 -9.20
C THR A 54 -3.94 0.13 -7.78
N PRO A 55 -4.48 -0.62 -6.80
CA PRO A 55 -3.92 -0.64 -5.46
C PRO A 55 -2.51 -1.26 -5.48
N ASP A 56 -1.62 -0.75 -4.63
CA ASP A 56 -0.24 -1.23 -4.56
C ASP A 56 -0.15 -2.72 -4.15
N PHE A 57 -0.99 -3.16 -3.19
CA PHE A 57 -1.00 -4.55 -2.71
C PHE A 57 -2.42 -5.12 -2.50
N TYR A 58 -2.53 -6.45 -2.52
CA TYR A 58 -3.67 -7.21 -1.99
C TYR A 58 -3.19 -8.27 -1.01
N LEU A 59 -3.93 -8.44 0.09
CA LEU A 59 -3.70 -9.44 1.12
C LEU A 59 -4.85 -10.47 1.04
N PRO A 60 -4.64 -11.64 0.40
CA PRO A 60 -5.73 -12.57 0.10
C PRO A 60 -6.44 -13.13 1.34
N GLU A 61 -5.70 -13.37 2.42
CA GLU A 61 -6.28 -13.93 3.65
C GLU A 61 -7.25 -12.97 4.35
N GLN A 62 -7.07 -11.66 4.15
CA GLN A 62 -7.91 -10.62 4.74
C GLN A 62 -8.89 -10.02 3.73
N ASP A 63 -8.87 -10.50 2.49
CA ASP A 63 -9.58 -9.90 1.34
C ASP A 63 -9.45 -8.37 1.33
N LEU A 64 -8.20 -7.88 1.38
CA LEU A 64 -7.91 -6.46 1.64
C LEU A 64 -6.90 -5.90 0.64
N TYR A 65 -7.30 -4.84 -0.07
CA TYR A 65 -6.41 -4.02 -0.87
C TYR A 65 -5.74 -2.93 -0.02
N ILE A 66 -4.44 -2.71 -0.25
CA ILE A 66 -3.65 -1.68 0.40
C ILE A 66 -3.11 -0.71 -0.65
N GLU A 67 -3.30 0.57 -0.37
CA GLU A 67 -2.66 1.67 -1.09
C GLU A 67 -1.64 2.33 -0.16
N LEU A 68 -0.37 2.34 -0.52
CA LEU A 68 0.65 3.07 0.20
C LEU A 68 0.53 4.58 -0.07
N THR A 69 0.65 5.36 0.99
CA THR A 69 0.75 6.81 0.89
C THR A 69 2.02 7.31 1.56
N THR A 70 2.86 7.98 0.78
CA THR A 70 3.80 8.96 1.33
C THR A 70 2.98 10.19 1.71
N MET A 71 3.31 10.85 2.82
CA MET A 71 2.51 11.91 3.45
C MET A 71 2.41 13.22 2.64
N GLU A 72 2.78 13.25 1.36
CA GLU A 72 2.74 14.47 0.56
C GLU A 72 1.28 14.91 0.33
N GLN A 73 0.88 15.99 1.01
CA GLN A 73 -0.51 16.46 1.09
C GLN A 73 -1.18 16.65 -0.27
N ARG A 74 -0.43 17.06 -1.31
CA ARG A 74 -0.96 17.27 -2.66
C ARG A 74 -1.34 15.95 -3.35
N LEU A 75 -0.59 14.88 -3.10
CA LEU A 75 -0.82 13.56 -3.70
C LEU A 75 -1.98 12.83 -2.99
N ILE A 76 -2.12 13.04 -1.68
CA ILE A 76 -3.23 12.51 -0.87
C ILE A 76 -4.59 12.95 -1.40
N THR A 77 -4.76 14.22 -1.81
CA THR A 77 -6.07 14.70 -2.30
C THR A 77 -6.53 13.95 -3.56
N ARG A 78 -5.61 13.70 -4.50
CA ARG A 78 -5.92 12.93 -5.72
C ARG A 78 -6.19 11.46 -5.41
N LYS A 79 -5.36 10.82 -4.56
CA LYS A 79 -5.57 9.44 -4.11
C LYS A 79 -6.92 9.29 -3.39
N HIS A 80 -7.25 10.20 -2.47
CA HIS A 80 -8.55 10.22 -1.77
C HIS A 80 -9.74 10.35 -2.71
N ARG A 81 -9.65 11.18 -3.76
CA ARG A 81 -10.72 11.28 -4.76
C ARG A 81 -10.95 9.96 -5.47
N LYS A 82 -9.87 9.31 -5.93
CA LYS A 82 -9.94 7.99 -6.57
C LYS A 82 -10.49 6.92 -5.63
N LEU A 83 -10.05 6.89 -4.38
CA LEU A 83 -10.55 5.95 -3.37
C LEU A 83 -12.04 6.15 -3.05
N ARG A 84 -12.51 7.40 -2.97
CA ARG A 84 -13.95 7.66 -2.81
C ARG A 84 -14.72 7.12 -4.02
N ARG A 85 -14.23 7.41 -5.23
CA ARG A 85 -14.86 6.93 -6.46
C ARG A 85 -14.86 5.39 -6.56
N LEU A 86 -13.78 4.74 -6.13
CA LEU A 86 -13.69 3.30 -6.07
C LEU A 86 -14.75 2.73 -5.12
N ARG A 87 -14.90 3.30 -3.91
CA ARG A 87 -15.92 2.85 -2.95
C ARG A 87 -17.36 3.08 -3.43
N GLU A 88 -17.58 4.11 -4.25
CA GLU A 88 -18.89 4.34 -4.89
C GLU A 88 -19.22 3.29 -5.95
N LEU A 89 -18.22 2.92 -6.77
CA LEU A 89 -18.40 2.01 -7.90
C LEU A 89 -18.29 0.52 -7.53
N TYR A 90 -17.46 0.21 -6.53
CA TYR A 90 -17.12 -1.13 -6.07
C TYR A 90 -17.23 -1.20 -4.54
N PRO A 91 -18.45 -1.10 -3.97
CA PRO A 91 -18.65 -1.06 -2.52
C PRO A 91 -18.23 -2.34 -1.80
N GLU A 92 -18.10 -3.46 -2.52
CA GLU A 92 -17.63 -4.75 -2.01
C GLU A 92 -16.11 -4.80 -1.78
N ILE A 93 -15.36 -3.86 -2.36
CA ILE A 93 -13.90 -3.87 -2.30
C ILE A 93 -13.41 -3.26 -0.98
N ASN A 94 -12.79 -4.10 -0.15
CA ASN A 94 -12.12 -3.63 1.06
C ASN A 94 -10.79 -2.98 0.69
N ILE A 95 -10.68 -1.67 0.87
CA ILE A 95 -9.44 -0.95 0.61
C ILE A 95 -9.04 0.00 1.74
N LYS A 96 -7.77 -0.04 2.11
CA LYS A 96 -7.16 0.87 3.10
C LYS A 96 -5.97 1.61 2.50
N MET A 97 -5.84 2.87 2.89
CA MET A 97 -4.66 3.67 2.58
C MET A 97 -3.77 3.69 3.81
N LEU A 98 -2.51 3.27 3.66
CA LEU A 98 -1.55 3.16 4.77
C LEU A 98 -0.30 3.98 4.48
N ASN A 99 0.11 4.77 5.46
CA ASN A 99 1.49 5.27 5.53
C ASN A 99 2.32 4.35 6.44
N ARG A 100 3.65 4.51 6.39
CA ARG A 100 4.62 3.75 7.20
C ARG A 100 4.26 3.72 8.70
N HIS A 101 3.79 4.85 9.25
CA HIS A 101 3.41 4.95 10.67
C HIS A 101 2.14 4.15 10.99
N SER A 102 1.09 4.30 10.20
CA SER A 102 -0.17 3.57 10.35
C SER A 102 0.01 2.08 10.15
N PHE A 103 0.94 1.67 9.29
CA PHE A 103 1.31 0.28 9.14
C PHE A 103 2.03 -0.25 10.39
N LYS A 104 3.00 0.49 10.94
CA LYS A 104 3.61 0.15 12.23
C LYS A 104 2.52 -0.03 13.31
N GLN A 105 1.57 0.90 13.42
CA GLN A 105 0.47 0.77 14.38
C GLN A 105 -0.43 -0.44 14.12
N LEU A 106 -0.66 -0.79 12.86
CA LEU A 106 -1.42 -1.97 12.48
C LEU A 106 -0.71 -3.25 12.95
N MET A 107 0.61 -3.35 12.73
CA MET A 107 1.42 -4.48 13.18
C MET A 107 1.43 -4.61 14.71
N LEU A 108 1.60 -3.50 15.42
CA LEU A 108 1.53 -3.47 16.89
C LEU A 108 0.16 -3.94 17.41
N LYS A 109 -0.94 -3.53 16.76
CA LYS A 109 -2.29 -3.95 17.12
C LYS A 109 -2.50 -5.47 16.97
N TYR A 110 -1.79 -6.11 16.05
CA TYR A 110 -1.86 -7.56 15.83
C TYR A 110 -0.83 -8.36 16.64
N GLY A 111 -0.19 -7.75 17.64
CA GLY A 111 0.60 -8.45 18.66
C GLY A 111 2.10 -8.60 18.36
N LEU A 112 2.61 -7.82 17.41
CA LEU A 112 4.03 -7.78 17.08
C LEU A 112 4.75 -6.81 18.03
N ALA A 113 5.91 -7.19 18.58
CA ALA A 113 6.66 -6.32 19.48
C ALA A 113 7.35 -5.19 18.70
N GLU A 114 7.48 -3.99 19.30
CA GLU A 114 8.17 -2.87 18.64
C GLU A 114 9.61 -3.20 18.24
N ASP A 115 10.27 -4.08 19.01
CA ASP A 115 11.67 -4.50 18.80
C ASP A 115 11.84 -5.50 17.64
N GLU A 116 10.75 -6.05 17.11
CA GLU A 116 10.75 -7.04 16.01
C GLU A 116 10.46 -6.44 14.63
N LEU A 117 10.20 -5.13 14.55
CA LEU A 117 9.85 -4.46 13.29
C LEU A 117 11.12 -4.08 12.49
N PRO A 118 11.35 -4.62 11.29
CA PRO A 118 12.54 -4.33 10.48
C PRO A 118 12.40 -3.00 9.71
N LEU A 119 11.95 -1.94 10.39
CA LEU A 119 11.80 -0.61 9.83
C LEU A 119 13.08 0.20 10.11
N GLY A 120 13.88 0.46 9.07
CA GLY A 120 15.13 1.23 9.19
C GLY A 120 14.95 2.66 9.75
N PRO A 121 16.03 3.30 10.22
CA PRO A 121 15.94 4.62 10.84
C PRO A 121 15.35 5.66 9.89
N GLN A 122 14.58 6.59 10.48
CA GLN A 122 13.93 7.69 9.78
C GLN A 122 14.97 8.56 9.07
N ALA A 123 14.84 8.75 7.75
CA ALA A 123 15.50 9.87 7.10
C ALA A 123 14.78 11.15 7.55
N SER A 124 15.36 11.82 8.55
CA SER A 124 14.97 13.14 9.01
C SER A 124 15.26 14.21 7.95
N ALA A 125 14.24 14.98 7.60
CA ALA A 125 14.37 16.38 7.20
C ALA A 125 12.99 17.03 7.48
N ARG A 126 12.85 18.03 8.35
CA ARG A 126 13.69 19.24 8.43
C ARG A 126 13.86 19.71 9.88
N GLN A 127 15.11 19.98 10.24
CA GLN A 127 15.46 21.15 11.04
C GLN A 127 15.33 22.37 10.12
N ASP A 128 14.73 23.45 10.61
CA ASP A 128 15.26 24.80 10.48
C ASP A 128 14.61 25.66 11.56
N ALA A 129 15.47 26.23 12.41
CA ALA A 129 15.18 27.23 13.42
C ALA A 129 14.86 28.59 12.73
N PRO A 130 14.42 29.63 13.49
CA PRO A 130 15.27 30.26 14.51
C PRO A 130 14.75 30.14 15.94
#